data_AF-A0A1F3VDG7-F1
#
_entry.id   AF-A0A1F3VDG7-F1
#
_cell.length_a   1.000
_cell.length_b   1.000
_cell.length_c   1.000
_cell.angle_alpha   90.00
_cell.angle_beta   90.00
_cell.angle_gamma   90.00
#
_symmetry.space_group_name_H-M   'P 1'
#
loop_
_entity.id
_entity.type
_entity.pdbx_description
1 polymer ?
#
loop_
_entity_poly.entity_id
_entity_poly.type
_entity_poly.pdbx_seq_one_letter_code
_entity_poly.pdbx_strand_id
1 'polypeptide(L)'
;MKTFKLFSTVSVRYLMLASLLLLDLSMIYSCGKCDESTGQNCSTYNLTIPGVSGPNVNILGDTVLISMVFENLRVDGGLRYAVPKYKNSYIEVSPDLQSAGTMMAISVSLEDIFGGGLELLDPLTLPGGRPLPGVKTGRLPAVAFSIEQFKNMAFYLGPQVFGIFIPVRGLNMQGSMVTARFYSAGRRTGNISIIGEDNNGNNGGFLLMLDMNANVKSQLKKLI
;
A
#
# COMPACT_ATOMS: atom_id res chain seq x y z
N MET A 1 -34.91 62.35 39.64
CA MET A 1 -35.70 61.56 38.67
C MET A 1 -34.82 60.40 38.22
N LYS A 2 -35.20 59.16 38.56
CA LYS A 2 -34.34 57.96 38.45
C LYS A 2 -34.26 57.43 37.02
N THR A 3 -33.10 56.87 36.74
CA THR A 3 -32.53 56.37 35.48
C THR A 3 -33.25 55.17 34.86
N PHE A 4 -33.32 55.17 33.52
CA PHE A 4 -33.69 54.04 32.67
C PHE A 4 -32.61 52.94 32.77
N LYS A 5 -33.02 51.71 33.12
CA LYS A 5 -32.17 50.50 33.08
C LYS A 5 -33.01 49.40 32.44
N LEU A 6 -32.69 49.04 31.19
CA LEU A 6 -33.10 47.78 30.56
C LEU A 6 -32.30 47.59 29.26
N PHE A 7 -31.03 47.21 29.41
CA PHE A 7 -30.35 46.40 28.38
C PHE A 7 -30.16 45.02 28.99
N SER A 8 -31.05 44.11 28.59
CA SER A 8 -31.04 42.71 28.97
C SER A 8 -29.84 42.01 28.33
N THR A 9 -29.11 41.31 29.18
CA THR A 9 -27.89 40.54 28.99
C THR A 9 -28.14 39.28 28.13
N VAL A 10 -28.53 39.44 26.87
CA VAL A 10 -28.73 38.32 25.95
C VAL A 10 -27.96 38.59 24.65
N SER A 11 -26.66 38.30 24.65
CA SER A 11 -25.94 38.01 23.39
C SER A 11 -24.52 37.48 23.60
N VAL A 12 -23.92 37.59 24.79
CA VAL A 12 -22.50 37.23 24.95
C VAL A 12 -22.25 35.73 25.16
N ARG A 13 -23.17 35.01 25.83
CA ARG A 13 -23.02 33.57 26.08
C ARG A 13 -23.17 32.72 24.82
N TYR A 14 -24.07 33.11 23.90
CA TYR A 14 -24.25 32.40 22.63
C TYR A 14 -23.12 32.68 21.63
N LEU A 15 -22.53 33.88 21.66
CA LEU A 15 -21.38 34.21 20.82
C LEU A 15 -20.12 33.42 21.21
N MET A 16 -19.90 33.15 22.50
CA MET A 16 -18.75 32.33 22.94
C MET A 16 -18.95 30.83 22.72
N LEU A 17 -20.19 30.33 22.76
CA LEU A 17 -20.47 28.92 22.45
C LEU A 17 -20.38 28.63 20.94
N ALA A 18 -20.76 29.59 20.09
CA ALA A 18 -20.62 29.46 18.64
C ALA A 18 -19.15 29.50 18.17
N SER A 19 -18.27 30.23 18.86
CA SER A 19 -16.84 30.26 18.54
C SER A 19 -16.09 29.00 19.00
N LEU A 20 -16.50 28.36 20.10
CA LEU A 20 -15.90 27.08 20.51
C LEU A 20 -16.28 25.91 19.59
N LEU A 21 -17.52 25.87 19.08
CA LEU A 21 -17.97 24.82 18.16
C LEU A 21 -17.36 24.92 16.74
N LEU A 22 -16.77 26.06 16.38
CA LEU A 22 -16.08 26.25 15.10
C LEU A 22 -14.57 25.92 15.16
N LEU A 23 -13.97 25.78 16.34
CA LEU A 23 -12.56 25.39 16.46
C LEU A 23 -12.35 23.87 16.28
N ASP A 24 -13.34 23.05 16.61
CA ASP A 24 -13.22 21.59 16.55
C ASP A 24 -13.37 21.03 15.12
N LEU A 25 -13.81 21.86 14.17
CA LEU A 25 -13.98 21.49 12.75
C LEU A 25 -12.75 21.82 11.87
N SER A 26 -11.59 22.10 12.48
CA SER A 26 -10.35 22.43 11.75
C SER A 26 -9.31 21.32 11.71
N MET A 27 -9.57 20.15 12.32
CA MET A 27 -8.58 19.07 12.50
C MET A 27 -8.70 17.87 11.53
N ILE A 28 -9.51 17.92 10.46
CA ILE A 28 -9.64 16.79 9.51
C ILE A 28 -9.38 17.19 8.05
N TYR A 29 -8.61 18.25 7.83
CA TYR A 29 -7.98 18.48 6.52
C TYR A 29 -6.47 18.61 6.69
N SER A 30 -5.81 17.50 7.04
CA SER A 30 -4.42 17.30 6.62
C SER A 30 -4.43 16.92 5.13
N CYS A 31 -4.88 17.86 4.30
CA CYS A 31 -4.47 17.94 2.90
C CYS A 31 -3.32 18.93 2.91
N GLY A 32 -2.15 18.48 2.45
CA GLY A 32 -0.85 19.12 2.67
C GLY A 32 -0.87 20.64 2.50
N LYS A 33 -0.54 21.35 3.58
CA LYS A 33 -0.02 22.71 3.47
C LYS A 33 1.44 22.61 3.03
N CYS A 34 1.69 22.93 1.77
CA CYS A 34 3.01 23.29 1.29
C CYS A 34 3.35 24.65 1.92
N ASP A 35 4.30 24.70 2.83
CA ASP A 35 4.80 25.96 3.37
C ASP A 35 5.98 26.41 2.50
N GLU A 36 5.72 27.29 1.53
CA GLU A 36 6.72 27.81 0.59
C GLU A 36 7.82 28.65 1.28
N SER A 37 7.67 28.95 2.56
CA SER A 37 8.57 29.83 3.32
C SER A 37 9.85 29.17 3.83
N THR A 38 10.00 27.83 3.74
CA THR A 38 11.21 27.11 4.23
C THR A 38 11.95 26.29 3.18
N GLY A 39 11.58 26.37 1.89
CA GLY A 39 12.29 25.64 0.82
C GLY A 39 12.25 24.11 0.99
N GLN A 40 11.28 23.60 1.74
CA GLN A 40 11.16 22.18 2.05
C GLN A 40 10.44 21.48 0.89
N ASN A 41 11.15 20.61 0.19
CA ASN A 41 10.62 19.77 -0.89
C ASN A 41 9.33 19.07 -0.44
N CYS A 42 8.26 19.20 -1.23
CA CYS A 42 7.00 18.48 -1.04
C CYS A 42 7.29 16.99 -0.84
N SER A 43 7.23 16.53 0.41
CA SER A 43 7.71 15.20 0.75
C SER A 43 6.82 14.15 0.08
N THR A 44 7.47 13.19 -0.56
CA THR A 44 6.84 12.03 -1.17
C THR A 44 6.32 11.10 -0.06
N TYR A 45 5.09 11.32 0.41
CA TYR A 45 4.50 10.49 1.47
C TYR A 45 3.80 9.25 0.89
N ASN A 46 4.14 8.09 1.42
CA ASN A 46 3.42 6.84 1.16
C ASN A 46 2.24 6.69 2.11
N LEU A 47 1.20 6.00 1.64
CA LEU A 47 0.09 5.59 2.49
C LEU A 47 0.63 4.68 3.60
N THR A 48 0.38 5.06 4.86
CA THR A 48 0.74 4.23 6.01
C THR A 48 -0.34 3.20 6.26
N ILE A 49 0.07 1.96 6.49
CA ILE A 49 -0.82 0.85 6.77
C ILE A 49 -0.73 0.53 8.27
N PRO A 50 -1.85 0.59 9.03
CA PRO A 50 -1.83 0.22 10.44
C PRO A 50 -1.33 -1.22 10.65
N GLY A 51 -0.34 -1.39 11.54
CA GLY A 51 0.24 -2.70 11.86
C GLY A 51 1.18 -3.27 10.79
N VAL A 52 1.52 -2.49 9.75
CA VAL A 52 2.51 -2.86 8.74
C VAL A 52 3.51 -1.72 8.53
N SER A 53 4.78 -2.00 8.79
CA SER A 53 5.90 -1.12 8.45
C SER A 53 6.44 -1.48 7.06
N GLY A 54 6.48 -0.50 6.16
CA GLY A 54 6.80 -0.69 4.73
C GLY A 54 5.57 -0.45 3.83
N PRO A 55 5.56 -0.96 2.58
CA PRO A 55 6.58 -1.80 1.94
C PRO A 55 7.81 -1.00 1.49
N ASN A 56 9.01 -1.59 1.66
CA ASN A 56 10.27 -1.07 1.13
C ASN A 56 10.64 -1.82 -0.14
N VAL A 57 10.99 -1.08 -1.19
CA VAL A 57 11.37 -1.65 -2.49
C VAL A 57 12.81 -1.27 -2.81
N ASN A 58 13.65 -2.29 -2.95
CA ASN A 58 15.05 -2.16 -3.33
C ASN A 58 15.32 -2.96 -4.61
N ILE A 59 16.19 -2.44 -5.46
CA ILE A 59 16.70 -3.16 -6.64
C ILE A 59 18.15 -3.50 -6.35
N LEU A 60 18.48 -4.79 -6.36
CA LEU A 60 19.80 -5.33 -6.06
C LEU A 60 20.26 -6.15 -7.27
N GLY A 61 21.10 -5.54 -8.11
CA GLY A 61 21.49 -6.13 -9.38
C GLY A 61 20.26 -6.46 -10.24
N ASP A 62 20.08 -7.75 -10.53
CA ASP A 62 18.97 -8.25 -11.35
C ASP A 62 17.79 -8.77 -10.52
N THR A 63 17.67 -8.33 -9.26
CA THR A 63 16.59 -8.76 -8.35
C THR A 63 15.87 -7.57 -7.76
N VAL A 64 14.55 -7.62 -7.76
CA VAL A 64 13.68 -6.69 -7.03
C VAL A 64 13.35 -7.31 -5.68
N LEU A 65 13.78 -6.65 -4.61
CA LEU A 65 13.48 -7.04 -3.24
C LEU A 65 12.41 -6.13 -2.65
N ILE A 66 11.29 -6.71 -2.26
CA ILE A 66 10.19 -6.02 -1.59
C ILE A 66 10.10 -6.56 -0.18
N SER A 67 10.19 -5.70 0.83
CA SER A 67 10.15 -6.12 2.24
C SER A 67 9.13 -5.32 3.02
N MET A 68 8.53 -5.96 4.01
CA MET A 68 7.61 -5.33 4.96
C MET A 68 7.62 -6.09 6.28
N VAL A 69 7.28 -5.40 7.36
CA VAL A 69 7.19 -5.96 8.70
C VAL A 69 5.76 -5.83 9.20
N PHE A 70 5.16 -6.94 9.61
CA PHE A 70 3.85 -7.01 10.24
C PHE A 70 4.03 -6.99 11.75
N GLU A 71 3.52 -5.94 12.41
CA GLU A 71 3.67 -5.76 13.86
C GLU A 71 2.80 -6.74 14.65
N ASN A 72 1.62 -7.08 14.10
CA ASN A 72 0.61 -7.90 14.76
C ASN A 72 0.67 -9.38 14.39
N LEU A 73 1.63 -9.78 13.56
CA LEU A 73 1.85 -11.17 13.21
C LEU A 73 3.12 -11.67 13.88
N ARG A 74 3.04 -12.84 14.51
CA ARG A 74 4.19 -13.52 15.10
C ARG A 74 4.33 -14.89 14.48
N VAL A 75 5.52 -15.16 13.96
CA VAL A 75 5.95 -16.48 13.52
C VAL A 75 7.15 -16.88 14.37
N ASP A 76 7.21 -18.15 14.79
CA ASP A 76 8.30 -18.66 15.62
C ASP A 76 9.49 -19.16 14.78
N GLY A 77 9.34 -19.18 13.45
CA GLY A 77 10.35 -19.69 12.53
C GLY A 77 10.24 -19.09 11.14
N GLY A 78 11.36 -19.14 10.41
CA GLY A 78 11.44 -18.69 9.03
C GLY A 78 10.94 -19.76 8.05
N LEU A 79 10.11 -19.35 7.10
CA LEU A 79 9.71 -20.15 5.95
C LEU A 79 10.11 -19.44 4.67
N ARG A 80 10.61 -20.23 3.71
CA ARG A 80 10.87 -19.77 2.34
C ARG A 80 10.01 -20.58 1.38
N TYR A 81 9.24 -19.88 0.57
CA TYR A 81 8.37 -20.43 -0.45
C TYR A 81 8.87 -20.01 -1.83
N ALA A 82 9.22 -20.98 -2.67
CA ALA A 82 9.57 -20.71 -4.07
C ALA A 82 8.29 -20.34 -4.83
N VAL A 83 8.34 -19.29 -5.66
CA VAL A 83 7.17 -18.89 -6.44
C VAL A 83 6.98 -19.88 -7.59
N PRO A 84 5.82 -20.56 -7.71
CA PRO A 84 5.60 -21.51 -8.80
C PRO A 84 5.82 -20.85 -10.16
N LYS A 85 6.45 -21.59 -11.08
CA LYS A 85 6.85 -21.14 -12.43
C LYS A 85 8.01 -20.13 -12.51
N TYR A 86 8.55 -19.66 -11.38
CA TYR A 86 9.72 -18.76 -11.34
C TYR A 86 10.82 -19.38 -10.49
N LYS A 87 11.93 -19.74 -11.12
CA LYS A 87 12.95 -20.60 -10.48
C LYS A 87 13.85 -19.83 -9.52
N ASN A 88 14.03 -18.54 -9.79
CA ASN A 88 14.94 -17.65 -9.08
C ASN A 88 14.19 -16.67 -8.15
N SER A 89 12.87 -16.81 -8.06
CA SER A 89 11.99 -15.93 -7.27
C SER A 89 11.39 -16.68 -6.09
N TYR A 90 11.41 -16.05 -4.92
CA TYR A 90 10.94 -16.66 -3.69
C TYR A 90 10.36 -15.61 -2.74
N ILE A 91 9.63 -16.12 -1.76
CA ILE A 91 9.05 -15.33 -0.69
C ILE A 91 9.51 -15.94 0.61
N GLU A 92 9.92 -15.08 1.50
CA GLU A 92 10.41 -15.42 2.81
C GLU A 92 9.54 -14.74 3.85
N VAL A 93 9.08 -15.51 4.83
CA VAL A 93 8.39 -15.00 6.00
C VAL A 93 9.19 -15.46 7.20
N SER A 94 9.64 -14.54 8.03
CA SER A 94 10.52 -14.84 9.16
C SER A 94 10.25 -13.90 10.34
N PRO A 95 10.64 -14.28 11.57
CA PRO A 95 10.61 -13.33 12.68
C PRO A 95 11.46 -12.11 12.31
N ASP A 96 10.93 -10.91 12.55
CA ASP A 96 11.75 -9.71 12.39
C ASP A 96 12.81 -9.66 13.50
N LEU A 97 14.06 -9.33 13.16
CA LEU A 97 15.15 -9.29 14.15
C LEU A 97 15.19 -7.95 14.91
N GLN A 98 14.53 -6.93 14.38
CA GLN A 98 14.51 -5.59 14.95
C GLN A 98 13.25 -5.31 15.77
N SER A 99 12.24 -6.19 15.73
CA SER A 99 10.98 -6.04 16.44
C SER A 99 10.42 -7.39 16.89
N ALA A 100 9.30 -7.39 17.61
CA ALA A 100 8.56 -8.61 17.96
C ALA A 100 7.56 -9.06 16.87
N GLY A 101 7.68 -8.49 15.66
CA GLY A 101 6.80 -8.74 14.52
C GLY A 101 7.33 -9.81 13.57
N THR A 102 6.71 -9.90 12.40
CA THR A 102 7.08 -10.82 11.33
C THR A 102 7.51 -10.04 10.10
N MET A 103 8.70 -10.30 9.57
CA MET A 103 9.15 -9.77 8.29
C MET A 103 8.68 -10.69 7.15
N MET A 104 8.14 -10.08 6.11
CA MET A 104 7.95 -10.71 4.81
C MET A 104 8.87 -10.05 3.79
N ALA A 105 9.65 -10.85 3.08
CA ALA A 105 10.50 -10.43 1.99
C ALA A 105 10.16 -11.21 0.73
N ILE A 106 9.94 -10.49 -0.37
CA ILE A 106 9.71 -11.03 -1.69
C ILE A 106 10.93 -10.70 -2.53
N SER A 107 11.58 -11.74 -3.05
CA SER A 107 12.68 -11.63 -3.99
C SER A 107 12.18 -12.04 -5.36
N VAL A 108 12.16 -11.10 -6.31
CA VAL A 108 11.74 -11.37 -7.69
C VAL A 108 12.92 -11.14 -8.63
N SER A 109 13.36 -12.21 -9.29
CA SER A 109 14.40 -12.11 -10.30
C SER A 109 13.87 -11.47 -11.58
N LEU A 110 14.61 -10.52 -12.14
CA LEU A 110 14.25 -9.89 -13.41
C LEU A 110 14.38 -10.88 -14.57
N GLU A 111 15.24 -11.90 -14.48
CA GLU A 111 15.31 -12.98 -15.46
C GLU A 111 14.04 -13.82 -15.46
N ASP A 112 13.48 -14.13 -14.30
CA ASP A 112 12.20 -14.84 -14.20
C ASP A 112 11.05 -14.01 -14.81
N ILE A 113 11.13 -12.68 -14.70
CA ILE A 113 10.16 -11.74 -15.29
C ILE A 113 10.31 -11.66 -16.81
N PHE A 114 11.53 -11.50 -17.34
CA PHE A 114 11.74 -11.20 -18.76
C PHE A 114 12.12 -12.41 -19.61
N GLY A 115 12.63 -13.47 -19.00
CA GLY A 115 13.08 -14.71 -19.65
C GLY A 115 12.11 -15.88 -19.54
N GLY A 116 11.16 -15.83 -18.60
CA GLY A 116 10.04 -16.78 -18.51
C GLY A 116 8.89 -16.34 -19.42
N GLY A 117 8.28 -17.25 -20.19
CA GLY A 117 7.18 -16.96 -21.11
C GLY A 117 5.93 -16.38 -20.41
N LEU A 118 5.96 -15.08 -20.09
CA LEU A 118 4.86 -14.29 -19.50
C LEU A 118 3.55 -14.43 -20.30
N GLU A 119 3.67 -14.77 -21.58
CA GLU A 119 2.57 -15.05 -22.51
C GLU A 119 1.74 -16.29 -22.14
N LEU A 120 2.22 -17.13 -21.21
CA LEU A 120 1.59 -18.41 -20.82
C LEU A 120 0.89 -18.37 -19.45
N LEU A 121 0.79 -17.20 -18.82
CA LEU A 121 0.10 -17.07 -17.53
C LEU A 121 -1.34 -16.59 -17.74
N ASP A 122 -2.27 -17.34 -17.15
CA ASP A 122 -3.68 -16.96 -17.16
C ASP A 122 -3.86 -15.61 -16.41
N PRO A 123 -4.50 -14.62 -17.04
CA PRO A 123 -4.75 -13.35 -16.38
C PRO A 123 -5.70 -13.51 -15.19
N LEU A 124 -5.31 -12.99 -14.03
CA LEU A 124 -6.11 -13.00 -12.80
C LEU A 124 -6.55 -11.59 -12.38
N THR A 125 -7.65 -11.57 -11.66
CA THR A 125 -8.21 -10.42 -10.94
C THR A 125 -7.81 -10.47 -9.47
N LEU A 126 -8.24 -9.49 -8.66
CA LEU A 126 -8.13 -9.59 -7.20
C LEU A 126 -8.86 -10.84 -6.69
N PRO A 127 -8.44 -11.42 -5.54
CA PRO A 127 -9.23 -12.43 -4.86
C PRO A 127 -10.69 -11.99 -4.70
N GLY A 128 -11.61 -12.92 -4.95
CA GLY A 128 -13.05 -12.61 -5.06
C GLY A 128 -13.50 -12.07 -6.42
N GLY A 129 -12.63 -12.06 -7.43
CA GLY A 129 -13.00 -11.75 -8.82
C GLY A 129 -13.00 -10.26 -9.18
N ARG A 130 -12.58 -9.36 -8.27
CA ARG A 130 -12.68 -7.91 -8.43
C ARG A 130 -11.58 -7.34 -9.34
N PRO A 131 -11.85 -6.33 -10.17
CA PRO A 131 -10.87 -5.80 -11.11
C PRO A 131 -9.67 -5.16 -10.39
N LEU A 132 -8.47 -5.32 -10.98
CA LEU A 132 -7.25 -4.70 -10.51
C LEU A 132 -7.30 -3.17 -10.68
N PRO A 133 -7.06 -2.39 -9.62
CA PRO A 133 -7.00 -0.94 -9.66
C PRO A 133 -5.85 -0.46 -10.53
N GLY A 134 -6.09 0.56 -11.36
CA GLY A 134 -5.06 1.13 -12.23
C GLY A 134 -4.66 0.26 -13.43
N VAL A 135 -5.32 -0.89 -13.63
CA VAL A 135 -5.11 -1.77 -14.79
C VAL A 135 -6.29 -1.64 -15.76
N LYS A 136 -6.05 -1.25 -17.00
CA LYS A 136 -7.11 -0.98 -18.00
C LYS A 136 -8.05 -2.18 -18.25
N THR A 137 -7.50 -3.38 -18.28
CA THR A 137 -8.25 -4.64 -18.49
C THR A 137 -8.85 -5.20 -17.19
N GLY A 138 -8.52 -4.61 -16.04
CA GLY A 138 -8.88 -5.10 -14.70
C GLY A 138 -8.25 -6.45 -14.32
N ARG A 139 -7.37 -7.01 -15.15
CA ARG A 139 -6.71 -8.30 -14.92
C ARG A 139 -5.29 -8.28 -15.48
N LEU A 140 -4.36 -8.96 -14.81
CA LEU A 140 -2.97 -9.10 -15.25
C LEU A 140 -2.57 -10.57 -15.26
N PRO A 141 -1.68 -10.99 -16.17
CA PRO A 141 -1.00 -12.27 -16.03
C PRO A 141 -0.44 -12.37 -14.62
N ALA A 142 -0.69 -13.49 -13.94
CA ALA A 142 -0.43 -13.60 -12.52
C ALA A 142 -0.13 -15.03 -12.12
N VAL A 143 0.59 -15.15 -11.01
CA VAL A 143 0.70 -16.39 -10.26
C VAL A 143 0.01 -16.16 -8.92
N ALA A 144 -1.16 -16.76 -8.76
CA ALA A 144 -1.77 -16.88 -7.44
C ALA A 144 -1.12 -18.06 -6.71
N PHE A 145 -0.79 -17.85 -5.44
CA PHE A 145 -0.41 -18.95 -4.56
C PHE A 145 -0.89 -18.63 -3.14
N SER A 146 -1.04 -19.66 -2.34
CA SER A 146 -1.39 -19.50 -0.93
C SER A 146 -0.27 -20.07 -0.08
N ILE A 147 0.16 -19.31 0.91
CA ILE A 147 1.01 -19.81 1.99
C ILE A 147 0.12 -20.02 3.22
N GLU A 148 0.47 -20.96 4.08
CA GLU A 148 -0.38 -21.40 5.19
C GLU A 148 -0.84 -20.24 6.09
N GLN A 149 0.05 -19.28 6.30
CA GLN A 149 -0.16 -18.08 7.11
C GLN A 149 -0.95 -16.99 6.37
N PHE A 150 -0.95 -16.99 5.04
CA PHE A 150 -1.61 -15.99 4.20
C PHE A 150 -2.31 -16.67 3.01
N LYS A 151 -3.58 -17.03 3.23
CA LYS A 151 -4.44 -17.60 2.19
C LYS A 151 -4.88 -16.52 1.21
N ASN A 152 -4.85 -16.84 -0.08
CA ASN A 152 -5.23 -15.94 -1.17
C ASN A 152 -4.25 -14.77 -1.43
N MET A 153 -2.95 -15.00 -1.27
CA MET A 153 -1.94 -14.10 -1.83
C MET A 153 -1.95 -14.20 -3.36
N ALA A 154 -1.64 -13.10 -4.04
CA ALA A 154 -1.58 -13.10 -5.50
C ALA A 154 -0.46 -12.18 -6.00
N PHE A 155 0.29 -12.69 -6.98
CA PHE A 155 1.43 -12.01 -7.58
C PHE A 155 1.09 -11.73 -9.02
N TYR A 156 0.92 -10.46 -9.33
CA TYR A 156 0.59 -9.99 -10.66
C TYR A 156 1.87 -9.59 -11.36
N LEU A 157 2.03 -10.05 -12.58
CA LEU A 157 3.18 -9.74 -13.38
C LEU A 157 2.73 -9.39 -14.79
N GLY A 158 2.77 -8.10 -15.08
CA GLY A 158 2.57 -7.58 -16.43
C GLY A 158 3.87 -7.04 -17.01
N PRO A 159 3.98 -6.90 -18.33
CA PRO A 159 5.15 -6.34 -19.00
C PRO A 159 5.47 -4.89 -18.60
N GLN A 160 4.54 -4.20 -17.94
CA GLN A 160 4.66 -2.81 -17.53
C GLN A 160 4.45 -2.59 -16.02
N VAL A 161 3.89 -3.57 -15.31
CA VAL A 161 3.49 -3.42 -13.91
C VAL A 161 3.69 -4.73 -13.17
N PHE A 162 4.38 -4.65 -12.04
CA PHE A 162 4.48 -5.72 -11.06
C PHE A 162 3.46 -5.47 -9.95
N GLY A 163 2.81 -6.50 -9.42
CA GLY A 163 1.82 -6.36 -8.37
C GLY A 163 1.90 -7.46 -7.32
N ILE A 164 1.63 -7.10 -6.08
CA ILE A 164 1.43 -8.07 -5.00
C ILE A 164 0.18 -7.70 -4.21
N PHE A 165 -0.71 -8.67 -4.05
CA PHE A 165 -1.84 -8.60 -3.13
C PHE A 165 -1.55 -9.42 -1.88
N ILE A 166 -1.68 -8.77 -0.73
CA ILE A 166 -1.52 -9.38 0.58
C ILE A 166 -2.86 -9.28 1.31
N PRO A 167 -3.45 -10.42 1.70
CA PRO A 167 -4.71 -10.44 2.41
C PRO A 167 -4.51 -9.89 3.82
N VAL A 168 -5.40 -9.00 4.24
CA VAL A 168 -5.53 -8.57 5.63
C VAL A 168 -7.00 -8.57 6.03
N ARG A 169 -7.27 -8.81 7.30
CA ARG A 169 -8.63 -8.89 7.83
C ARG A 169 -8.92 -7.72 8.75
N GLY A 170 -10.19 -7.35 8.85
CA GLY A 170 -10.64 -6.34 9.82
C GLY A 170 -10.31 -4.91 9.39
N LEU A 171 -10.27 -4.65 8.07
CA LEU A 171 -10.16 -3.30 7.54
C LEU A 171 -11.45 -2.51 7.79
N ASN A 172 -12.59 -3.19 7.95
CA ASN A 172 -13.91 -2.58 8.15
C ASN A 172 -14.28 -1.60 7.01
N MET A 173 -13.87 -1.94 5.78
CA MET A 173 -13.99 -1.07 4.60
C MET A 173 -14.81 -1.75 3.48
N GLN A 174 -15.92 -2.39 3.82
CA GLN A 174 -16.66 -3.25 2.89
C GLN A 174 -16.94 -2.57 1.53
N GLY A 175 -16.58 -3.25 0.45
CA GLY A 175 -16.74 -2.79 -0.94
C GLY A 175 -15.92 -1.57 -1.33
N SER A 176 -15.17 -0.98 -0.39
CA SER A 176 -14.46 0.27 -0.58
C SER A 176 -13.00 0.03 -0.95
N MET A 177 -12.42 1.00 -1.66
CA MET A 177 -11.04 0.94 -2.08
C MET A 177 -10.43 2.33 -2.05
N VAL A 178 -9.24 2.43 -1.47
CA VAL A 178 -8.45 3.67 -1.44
C VAL A 178 -7.14 3.38 -2.15
N THR A 179 -6.79 4.18 -3.15
CA THR A 179 -5.53 4.04 -3.89
C THR A 179 -4.74 5.34 -3.79
N ALA A 180 -3.47 5.21 -3.42
CA ALA A 180 -2.51 6.30 -3.36
C ALA A 180 -1.31 6.02 -4.27
N ARG A 181 -0.58 7.07 -4.64
CA ARG A 181 0.72 6.92 -5.31
C ARG A 181 1.73 6.35 -4.31
N PHE A 182 2.56 5.44 -4.79
CA PHE A 182 3.64 4.86 -4.02
C PHE A 182 4.98 5.41 -4.53
N TYR A 183 5.81 5.84 -3.60
CA TYR A 183 7.11 6.46 -3.81
C TYR A 183 8.20 5.63 -3.13
N SER A 184 9.28 5.33 -3.83
CA SER A 184 10.50 4.75 -3.25
C SER A 184 11.69 5.63 -3.59
N ALA A 185 12.58 5.86 -2.61
CA ALA A 185 13.75 6.74 -2.75
C ALA A 185 13.43 8.12 -3.36
N GLY A 186 12.32 8.73 -2.95
CA GLY A 186 11.89 10.05 -3.42
C GLY A 186 11.31 10.10 -4.84
N ARG A 187 11.10 8.95 -5.49
CA ARG A 187 10.51 8.86 -6.84
C ARG A 187 9.23 8.04 -6.81
N ARG A 188 8.22 8.43 -7.61
CA ARG A 188 7.02 7.61 -7.78
C ARG A 188 7.43 6.30 -8.45
N THR A 189 7.20 5.18 -7.77
CA THR A 189 7.53 3.84 -8.25
C THR A 189 6.27 3.00 -8.49
N GLY A 190 5.09 3.52 -8.16
CA GLY A 190 3.84 2.83 -8.45
C GLY A 190 2.63 3.40 -7.72
N ASN A 191 1.70 2.51 -7.34
CA ASN A 191 0.54 2.79 -6.51
C ASN A 191 0.41 1.75 -5.40
N ILE A 192 -0.16 2.15 -4.27
CA ILE A 192 -0.56 1.27 -3.18
C ILE A 192 -2.05 1.45 -2.93
N SER A 193 -2.77 0.34 -2.75
CA SER A 193 -4.21 0.34 -2.55
C SER A 193 -4.57 -0.43 -1.28
N ILE A 194 -5.50 0.13 -0.51
CA ILE A 194 -6.26 -0.57 0.52
C ILE A 194 -7.55 -1.02 -0.12
N ILE A 195 -7.81 -2.32 -0.06
CA ILE A 195 -8.98 -2.96 -0.64
C ILE A 195 -9.76 -3.56 0.51
N GLY A 196 -10.93 -3.02 0.79
CA GLY A 196 -11.77 -3.57 1.85
C GLY A 196 -12.41 -4.89 1.46
N GLU A 197 -13.07 -5.49 2.44
CA GLU A 197 -13.70 -6.80 2.31
C GLU A 197 -14.82 -6.79 1.26
N ASP A 198 -15.05 -7.95 0.63
CA ASP A 198 -16.20 -8.15 -0.24
C ASP A 198 -17.52 -8.28 0.54
N ASN A 199 -18.61 -8.51 -0.17
CA ASN A 199 -19.95 -8.66 0.44
C ASN A 199 -20.03 -9.84 1.43
N ASN A 200 -19.10 -10.81 1.33
CA ASN A 200 -19.02 -11.96 2.23
C ASN A 200 -18.06 -11.71 3.41
N GLY A 201 -17.52 -10.50 3.56
CA GLY A 201 -16.54 -10.16 4.60
C GLY A 201 -15.14 -10.74 4.32
N ASN A 202 -14.86 -11.18 3.09
CA ASN A 202 -13.61 -11.85 2.73
C ASN A 202 -12.78 -11.01 1.74
N ASN A 203 -11.57 -11.47 1.43
CA ASN A 203 -10.72 -10.92 0.37
C ASN A 203 -10.31 -9.44 0.54
N GLY A 204 -10.40 -8.89 1.75
CA GLY A 204 -9.77 -7.62 2.10
C GLY A 204 -8.24 -7.73 2.09
N GLY A 205 -7.55 -6.64 1.80
CA GLY A 205 -6.10 -6.67 1.65
C GLY A 205 -5.46 -5.37 1.21
N PHE A 206 -4.15 -5.40 1.12
CA PHE A 206 -3.35 -4.36 0.48
C PHE A 206 -2.87 -4.87 -0.88
N LEU A 207 -2.88 -3.98 -1.87
CA LEU A 207 -2.32 -4.21 -3.19
C LEU A 207 -1.20 -3.19 -3.42
N LEU A 208 0.02 -3.65 -3.63
CA LEU A 208 1.11 -2.82 -4.12
C LEU A 208 1.30 -3.10 -5.60
N MET A 209 1.21 -2.07 -6.43
CA MET A 209 1.47 -2.12 -7.88
C MET A 209 2.68 -1.24 -8.19
N LEU A 210 3.76 -1.80 -8.70
CA LEU A 210 4.98 -1.11 -9.07
C LEU A 210 5.06 -0.95 -10.59
N ASP A 211 5.33 0.27 -11.05
CA ASP A 211 5.54 0.58 -12.45
C ASP A 211 6.91 0.07 -12.89
N MET A 212 6.96 -0.82 -13.88
CA MET A 212 8.21 -1.37 -14.44
C MET A 212 8.82 -0.49 -15.56
N ASN A 213 8.50 0.81 -15.57
CA ASN A 213 8.86 1.71 -16.67
C ASN A 213 10.34 2.13 -16.69
N ALA A 214 10.87 2.23 -17.92
CA ALA A 214 12.14 2.76 -18.47
C ALA A 214 13.40 2.88 -17.59
N ASN A 215 13.34 3.36 -16.35
CA ASN A 215 14.53 3.51 -15.49
C ASN A 215 15.06 2.16 -15.00
N VAL A 216 14.18 1.19 -14.74
CA VAL A 216 14.58 -0.20 -14.51
C VAL A 216 15.18 -0.78 -15.80
N LYS A 217 14.53 -0.60 -16.95
CA LYS A 217 15.10 -0.99 -18.27
C LYS A 217 16.44 -0.32 -18.62
N SER A 218 16.67 0.92 -18.18
CA SER A 218 17.88 1.71 -18.43
C SER A 218 19.05 1.25 -17.56
N GLN A 219 18.77 0.89 -16.30
CA GLN A 219 19.75 0.24 -15.43
C GLN A 219 20.02 -1.20 -15.89
N LEU A 220 19.01 -1.91 -16.39
CA LEU A 220 19.13 -3.27 -16.95
C LEU A 220 19.93 -3.34 -18.25
N LYS A 221 19.80 -2.35 -19.15
CA LYS A 221 20.56 -2.30 -20.42
C LYS A 221 22.04 -1.93 -20.25
N LYS A 222 22.47 -1.49 -19.08
CA LYS A 222 23.87 -1.12 -18.82
C LYS A 222 24.71 -2.30 -18.30
N LEU A 223 24.11 -3.46 -18.07
CA LEU A 223 24.75 -4.66 -17.53
C LEU A 223 24.80 -5.84 -18.52
N ILE A 224 24.42 -5.59 -19.79
CA ILE A 224 24.55 -6.51 -20.93
C ILE A 224 25.34 -5.78 -22.02
#